data_AF-X1BJH1-F1
#
_entry.id   AF-X1BJH1-F1
#
_cell.length_a   1.000
_cell.length_b   1.000
_cell.length_c   1.000
_cell.angle_alpha   90.00
_cell.angle_beta   90.00
_cell.angle_gamma   90.00
#
_symmetry.space_group_name_H-M   'P 1'
#
loop_
_entity.id
_entity.type
_entity.pdbx_description
1 polymer ?
#
loop_
_entity_poly.entity_id
_entity_poly.type
_entity_poly.pdbx_seq_one_letter_code
_entity_poly.pdbx_strand_id
1 'polypeptide(L)'
;MVNFKAFCYNAIPQTGFFFEFVEVFDNWFWVVILIVGAIGIASLAILISKKDYFQYLKTRTIPIEKGAHRLSLEDVLENENRNKIIDLILNEPGIHFNELLRKTEIAAGNLVWHLDILETYKVIGKKRIGNFIAYFPYYQKNPISNI
;
A
#
# COMPACT_ATOMS: atom_id res chain seq x y z
N MET A 1 -80.67 1.85 25.46
CA MET A 1 -79.40 2.40 26.00
C MET A 1 -78.80 1.33 26.88
N VAL A 2 -77.65 0.72 26.64
CA VAL A 2 -76.35 1.28 26.21
C VAL A 2 -75.61 0.23 25.37
N ASN A 3 -74.90 0.71 24.35
CA ASN A 3 -74.05 -0.03 23.42
C ASN A 3 -72.70 -0.33 24.09
N PHE A 4 -72.32 -1.60 24.23
CA PHE A 4 -71.00 -1.96 24.78
C PHE A 4 -70.13 -2.62 23.70
N LYS A 5 -69.16 -1.81 23.26
CA LYS A 5 -68.07 -2.07 22.33
C LYS A 5 -67.47 -3.47 22.46
N ALA A 6 -67.36 -4.14 21.31
CA ALA A 6 -66.34 -5.13 21.05
C ALA A 6 -64.95 -4.49 21.18
N PHE A 7 -64.09 -5.09 22.00
CA PHE A 7 -62.65 -4.86 21.90
C PHE A 7 -61.87 -6.02 22.53
N CYS A 8 -61.61 -7.03 21.71
CA CYS A 8 -60.53 -7.97 21.96
C CYS A 8 -59.22 -7.20 21.81
N TYR A 9 -58.45 -7.00 22.88
CA TYR A 9 -57.02 -6.72 22.75
C TYR A 9 -56.23 -7.97 23.11
N ASN A 10 -55.54 -8.45 22.08
CA ASN A 10 -54.67 -9.61 22.05
C ASN A 10 -53.52 -9.52 23.05
N ALA A 11 -53.09 -10.70 23.49
CA ALA A 11 -51.93 -10.97 24.33
C ALA A 11 -50.66 -10.23 23.87
N ILE A 12 -49.97 -9.62 24.83
CA ILE A 12 -48.68 -8.93 24.65
C ILE A 12 -47.56 -9.98 24.71
N PRO A 13 -46.66 -10.06 23.71
CA PRO A 13 -45.61 -11.07 23.67
C PRO A 13 -44.42 -10.65 24.55
N GLN A 14 -44.10 -11.47 25.56
CA GLN A 14 -42.92 -11.30 26.45
C GLN A 14 -41.58 -11.64 25.74
N THR A 15 -41.55 -11.71 24.40
CA THR A 15 -40.39 -12.19 23.62
C THR A 15 -39.51 -11.08 23.03
N GLY A 16 -39.86 -9.80 23.19
CA GLY A 16 -39.08 -8.68 22.63
C GLY A 16 -37.81 -8.31 23.42
N PHE A 17 -37.83 -8.49 24.75
CA PHE A 17 -36.77 -8.00 25.63
C PHE A 17 -35.46 -8.83 25.56
N PHE A 18 -35.56 -10.13 25.28
CA PHE A 18 -34.40 -11.00 25.06
C PHE A 18 -33.78 -10.81 23.67
N PHE A 19 -34.58 -10.39 22.68
CA PHE A 19 -34.12 -10.21 21.30
C PHE A 19 -33.35 -8.89 21.11
N GLU A 20 -33.79 -7.80 21.73
CA GLU A 20 -33.02 -6.53 21.77
C GLU A 20 -31.66 -6.68 22.47
N PHE A 21 -31.56 -7.59 23.46
CA PHE A 21 -30.31 -7.86 24.17
C PHE A 21 -29.27 -8.58 23.28
N VAL A 22 -29.69 -9.34 22.27
CA VAL A 22 -28.77 -10.00 21.31
C VAL A 22 -28.33 -9.05 20.18
N GLU A 23 -29.11 -8.02 19.86
CA GLU A 23 -28.75 -7.02 18.83
C GLU A 23 -27.67 -6.03 19.31
N VAL A 24 -27.50 -5.84 20.63
CA VAL A 24 -26.59 -4.85 21.22
C VAL A 24 -25.21 -5.42 21.60
N PHE A 25 -25.09 -6.71 21.89
CA PHE A 25 -23.85 -7.29 22.43
C PHE A 25 -22.70 -7.46 21.41
N ASP A 26 -22.95 -7.45 20.10
CA ASP A 26 -21.90 -7.79 19.11
C ASP A 26 -21.39 -6.62 18.24
N ASN A 27 -21.84 -5.37 18.46
CA ASN A 27 -21.35 -4.24 17.65
C ASN A 27 -19.84 -4.01 17.78
N TRP A 28 -19.27 -4.19 18.98
CA TRP A 28 -17.81 -4.10 19.15
C TRP A 28 -17.07 -5.27 18.51
N PHE A 29 -17.62 -6.48 18.58
CA PHE A 29 -17.02 -7.66 17.96
C PHE A 29 -16.97 -7.51 16.43
N TRP A 30 -18.06 -7.06 15.82
CA TRP A 30 -18.10 -6.75 14.38
C TRP A 30 -17.17 -5.59 14.01
N VAL A 31 -17.09 -4.54 14.84
CA VAL A 31 -16.12 -3.44 14.62
C VAL A 31 -14.68 -3.95 14.66
N VAL A 32 -14.33 -4.84 15.61
CA VAL A 32 -13.00 -5.46 15.68
C VAL A 32 -12.73 -6.34 14.46
N ILE A 33 -13.70 -7.16 14.03
CA ILE A 33 -13.59 -7.97 12.80
C ILE A 33 -13.34 -7.10 11.58
N LEU A 34 -14.05 -5.97 11.45
CA LEU A 34 -13.89 -5.04 10.32
C LEU A 34 -12.52 -4.35 10.34
N ILE A 35 -12.02 -3.94 11.50
CA ILE A 35 -10.68 -3.33 11.63
C ILE A 35 -9.59 -4.34 11.28
N VAL A 36 -9.66 -5.55 11.84
CA VAL A 36 -8.69 -6.63 11.57
C VAL A 36 -8.74 -7.03 10.10
N GLY A 37 -9.95 -7.15 9.54
CA GLY A 37 -10.15 -7.40 8.12
C GLY A 37 -9.55 -6.29 7.24
N ALA A 38 -9.77 -5.02 7.58
CA ALA A 38 -9.22 -3.88 6.85
C ALA A 38 -7.69 -3.85 6.89
N ILE A 39 -7.08 -4.10 8.05
CA ILE A 39 -5.61 -4.21 8.21
C ILE A 39 -5.06 -5.38 7.38
N GLY A 40 -5.73 -6.53 7.41
CA GLY A 40 -5.34 -7.71 6.64
C GLY A 40 -5.38 -7.47 5.13
N ILE A 41 -6.48 -6.88 4.65
CA ILE A 41 -6.66 -6.53 3.23
C ILE A 41 -5.61 -5.50 2.79
N ALA A 42 -5.36 -4.45 3.58
CA ALA A 42 -4.35 -3.44 3.28
C ALA A 42 -2.94 -4.05 3.21
N SER A 43 -2.60 -4.91 4.16
CA SER A 43 -1.29 -5.60 4.19
C SER A 43 -1.11 -6.49 2.96
N LEU A 44 -2.17 -7.22 2.56
CA LEU A 44 -2.14 -8.07 1.38
C LEU A 44 -2.00 -7.26 0.08
N ALA A 45 -2.71 -6.13 -0.03
CA ALA A 45 -2.64 -5.25 -1.19
C ALA A 45 -1.21 -4.72 -1.43
N ILE A 46 -0.51 -4.33 -0.35
CA ILE A 46 0.88 -3.88 -0.41
C ILE A 46 1.81 -4.99 -0.93
N LEU A 47 1.63 -6.23 -0.46
CA LEU A 47 2.45 -7.37 -0.89
C LEU A 47 2.25 -7.73 -2.37
N ILE A 48 1.01 -7.68 -2.85
CA ILE A 48 0.68 -7.94 -4.26
C ILE A 48 1.36 -6.88 -5.14
N SER A 49 1.23 -5.60 -4.78
CA SER A 49 1.81 -4.48 -5.53
C SER A 49 3.33 -4.63 -5.72
N LYS A 50 4.06 -4.99 -4.66
CA LYS A 50 5.52 -5.20 -4.74
C LYS A 50 5.89 -6.37 -5.66
N LYS A 51 5.21 -7.50 -5.54
CA LYS A 51 5.53 -8.70 -6.35
C LYS A 51 5.30 -8.43 -7.83
N ASP A 52 4.18 -7.81 -8.17
CA ASP A 52 3.84 -7.47 -9.56
C ASP A 52 4.83 -6.45 -10.13
N TYR A 53 5.27 -5.49 -9.32
CA TYR A 53 6.29 -4.53 -9.71
C TYR A 53 7.64 -5.19 -10.01
N PHE A 54 8.10 -6.10 -9.14
CA PHE A 54 9.37 -6.81 -9.35
C PHE A 54 9.32 -7.74 -10.56
N GLN A 55 8.18 -8.39 -10.79
CA GLN A 55 7.96 -9.20 -11.99
C GLN A 55 8.00 -8.35 -13.24
N TYR A 56 7.30 -7.22 -13.25
CA TYR A 56 7.37 -6.25 -14.35
C TYR A 56 8.81 -5.81 -14.65
N LEU A 57 9.62 -5.55 -13.61
CA LEU A 57 11.03 -5.18 -13.78
C LEU A 57 11.89 -6.31 -14.36
N LYS A 58 11.63 -7.57 -14.02
CA LYS A 58 12.40 -8.72 -14.53
C LYS A 58 12.05 -9.08 -15.98
N THR A 59 10.79 -8.88 -16.38
CA THR A 59 10.31 -9.30 -17.71
C THR A 59 10.57 -8.26 -18.81
N ARG A 60 10.90 -7.01 -18.47
CA ARG A 60 11.14 -5.96 -19.47
C ARG A 60 12.42 -6.16 -20.28
N THR A 61 12.36 -5.81 -21.57
CA THR A 61 13.48 -5.91 -22.54
C THR A 61 14.20 -4.57 -22.77
N ILE A 62 14.31 -3.71 -21.74
CA ILE A 62 15.04 -2.45 -21.89
C ILE A 62 16.55 -2.70 -21.91
N PRO A 63 17.30 -2.14 -22.86
CA PRO A 63 18.76 -2.08 -22.73
C PRO A 63 19.09 -1.19 -21.53
N ILE A 64 19.78 -1.78 -20.55
CA ILE A 64 20.33 -1.07 -19.39
C ILE A 64 21.80 -0.83 -19.71
N GLU A 65 22.19 0.42 -19.91
CA GLU A 65 23.58 0.82 -20.03
C GLU A 65 24.19 0.83 -18.63
N LYS A 66 24.72 -0.32 -18.20
CA LYS A 66 25.22 -0.53 -16.83
C LYS A 66 26.55 0.19 -16.55
N GLY A 67 27.17 0.82 -17.54
CA GLY A 67 28.47 1.47 -17.41
C GLY A 67 29.51 0.52 -16.76
N ALA A 68 30.15 0.97 -15.69
CA ALA A 68 31.11 0.17 -14.91
C ALA A 68 30.46 -0.75 -13.85
N HIS A 69 29.14 -0.71 -13.68
CA HIS A 69 28.46 -1.53 -12.68
C HIS A 69 28.40 -3.00 -13.11
N ARG A 70 28.91 -3.89 -12.25
CA ARG A 70 29.02 -5.34 -12.52
C ARG A 70 27.80 -6.16 -12.08
N LEU A 71 26.73 -5.52 -11.61
CA LEU A 71 25.56 -6.20 -11.03
C LEU A 71 24.59 -6.70 -12.11
N SER A 72 23.90 -7.80 -11.83
CA SER A 72 22.70 -8.20 -12.56
C SER A 72 21.47 -7.44 -12.03
N LEU A 73 20.36 -7.44 -12.76
CA LEU A 73 19.14 -6.80 -12.25
C LEU A 73 18.62 -7.56 -11.03
N GLU A 74 18.81 -8.87 -11.02
CA GLU A 74 18.49 -9.80 -9.96
C GLU A 74 19.27 -9.42 -8.70
N ASP A 75 20.58 -9.23 -8.79
CA ASP A 75 21.41 -8.78 -7.66
C ASP A 75 20.93 -7.42 -7.12
N VAL A 76 20.53 -6.52 -8.03
CA VAL A 76 19.98 -5.20 -7.65
C VAL A 76 18.70 -5.37 -6.82
N LEU A 77 17.80 -6.26 -7.23
CA LEU A 77 16.52 -6.50 -6.55
C LEU A 77 16.63 -7.39 -5.31
N GLU A 78 17.70 -8.18 -5.14
CA GLU A 78 17.86 -9.07 -3.98
C GLU A 78 18.47 -8.38 -2.75
N ASN A 79 19.04 -7.19 -2.90
CA ASN A 79 19.67 -6.48 -1.79
C ASN A 79 18.64 -5.87 -0.82
N GLU A 80 18.79 -6.17 0.47
CA GLU A 80 17.86 -5.75 1.52
C GLU A 80 17.71 -4.23 1.64
N ASN A 81 18.81 -3.48 1.57
CA ASN A 81 18.75 -2.01 1.65
C ASN A 81 18.03 -1.41 0.44
N ARG A 82 18.30 -1.93 -0.77
CA ARG A 82 17.58 -1.52 -1.98
C ARG A 82 16.11 -1.88 -1.90
N ASN A 83 15.77 -3.04 -1.36
CA ASN A 83 14.38 -3.45 -1.12
C ASN A 83 13.65 -2.51 -0.17
N LYS A 84 14.27 -2.11 0.95
CA LYS A 84 13.71 -1.11 1.86
C LYS A 84 13.46 0.23 1.16
N ILE A 85 14.39 0.68 0.32
CA ILE A 85 14.25 1.92 -0.45
C ILE A 85 13.11 1.81 -1.46
N ILE A 86 13.05 0.72 -2.23
CA ILE A 86 11.99 0.49 -3.21
C ILE A 86 10.63 0.46 -2.52
N ASP A 87 10.51 -0.24 -1.38
CA ASP A 87 9.26 -0.32 -0.63
C ASP A 87 8.77 1.06 -0.19
N LEU A 88 9.66 1.90 0.33
CA LEU A 88 9.31 3.28 0.71
C LEU A 88 8.88 4.12 -0.50
N ILE A 89 9.55 3.99 -1.65
CA ILE A 89 9.20 4.76 -2.86
C ILE A 89 7.88 4.28 -3.48
N LEU A 90 7.57 2.98 -3.41
CA LEU A 90 6.30 2.43 -3.86
C LEU A 90 5.14 2.87 -2.94
N ASN A 91 5.37 2.88 -1.63
CA ASN A 91 4.37 3.29 -0.64
C ASN A 91 4.16 4.81 -0.63
N GLU A 92 5.22 5.60 -0.85
CA GLU A 92 5.18 7.07 -0.85
C GLU A 92 5.84 7.65 -2.11
N PRO A 93 5.19 7.56 -3.29
CA PRO A 93 5.73 8.13 -4.52
C PRO A 93 5.95 9.65 -4.40
N GLY A 94 7.15 10.10 -4.72
CA GLY A 94 7.58 11.49 -4.56
C GLY A 94 8.31 11.78 -3.26
N ILE A 95 8.63 10.76 -2.48
CA ILE A 95 9.39 10.87 -1.23
C ILE A 95 10.71 11.63 -1.43
N HIS A 96 11.01 12.49 -0.44
CA HIS A 96 12.20 13.33 -0.39
C HIS A 96 13.44 12.52 0.04
N PHE A 97 14.63 12.90 -0.43
CA PHE A 97 15.90 12.27 -0.03
C PHE A 97 16.08 12.16 1.50
N ASN A 98 15.91 13.26 2.24
CA ASN A 98 16.00 13.27 3.70
C ASN A 98 14.96 12.37 4.39
N GLU A 99 13.77 12.18 3.81
CA GLU A 99 12.79 11.27 4.39
C GLU A 99 13.18 9.81 4.14
N LEU A 100 13.72 9.49 2.96
CA LEU A 100 14.37 8.20 2.73
C LEU A 100 15.51 7.96 3.71
N LEU A 101 16.37 8.96 3.95
CA LEU A 101 17.47 8.86 4.91
C LEU A 101 16.97 8.53 6.32
N ARG A 102 15.94 9.24 6.78
CA ARG A 102 15.35 9.03 8.11
C ARG A 102 14.66 7.68 8.25
N LYS A 103 13.89 7.25 7.24
CA LYS A 103 13.09 6.02 7.29
C LYS A 103 13.90 4.75 7.03
N THR A 104 14.98 4.83 6.25
CA THR A 104 15.82 3.67 5.95
C THR A 104 16.92 3.44 6.97
N GLU A 105 17.31 4.47 7.73
CA GLU A 105 18.45 4.47 8.65
C GLU A 105 19.79 4.10 7.97
N ILE A 106 19.88 4.28 6.64
CA ILE A 106 21.09 4.04 5.87
C ILE A 106 21.98 5.29 5.91
N ALA A 107 23.29 5.11 6.04
CA ALA A 107 24.24 6.23 5.95
C ALA A 107 24.09 6.99 4.61
N ALA A 108 24.17 8.33 4.64
CA ALA A 108 23.85 9.17 3.48
C ALA A 108 24.61 8.79 2.19
N GLY A 109 25.92 8.52 2.28
CA GLY A 109 26.71 8.09 1.12
C GLY A 109 26.26 6.75 0.54
N ASN A 110 25.89 5.80 1.40
CA ASN A 110 25.36 4.51 0.99
C ASN A 110 23.97 4.65 0.36
N LEU A 111 23.11 5.52 0.90
CA LEU A 111 21.80 5.79 0.33
C LEU A 111 21.92 6.39 -1.07
N VAL A 112 22.83 7.35 -1.26
CA VAL A 112 23.14 7.92 -2.58
C VAL A 112 23.56 6.82 -3.56
N TRP A 113 24.48 5.95 -3.17
CA TRP A 113 24.91 4.82 -3.99
C TRP A 113 23.74 3.88 -4.35
N HIS A 114 22.92 3.51 -3.37
CA HIS A 114 21.77 2.64 -3.61
C HIS A 114 20.75 3.28 -4.57
N LEU A 115 20.47 4.58 -4.43
CA LEU A 115 19.56 5.31 -5.31
C LEU A 115 20.12 5.42 -6.74
N ASP A 116 21.41 5.65 -6.89
CA ASP A 116 22.09 5.72 -8.19
C ASP A 116 22.05 4.38 -8.94
N ILE A 117 22.29 3.27 -8.22
CA ILE A 117 22.10 1.92 -8.75
C ILE A 117 20.64 1.71 -9.16
N LEU A 118 19.66 2.05 -8.32
CA LEU A 118 18.25 1.83 -8.64
C LEU A 118 17.78 2.68 -9.84
N GLU A 119 18.30 3.90 -9.99
CA GLU A 119 18.02 4.77 -11.13
C GLU A 119 18.68 4.25 -12.41
N THR A 120 19.94 3.82 -12.35
CA THR A 120 20.68 3.21 -13.48
C THR A 120 19.91 2.03 -14.06
N TYR A 121 19.38 1.18 -13.19
CA TYR A 121 18.57 0.04 -13.59
C TYR A 121 17.13 0.43 -13.90
N LYS A 122 16.77 1.71 -13.97
CA LYS A 122 15.40 2.18 -14.23
C LYS A 122 14.37 1.51 -13.32
N VAL A 123 14.74 1.25 -12.07
CA VAL A 123 13.84 0.74 -11.02
C VAL A 123 13.14 1.90 -10.35
N ILE A 124 13.80 3.05 -10.26
CA ILE A 124 13.23 4.30 -9.77
C ILE A 124 13.58 5.43 -10.73
N GLY A 125 12.86 6.54 -10.65
CA GLY A 125 13.22 7.81 -11.25
C GLY A 125 13.31 8.90 -10.20
N LYS A 126 14.00 9.99 -10.52
CA LYS A 126 14.05 11.18 -9.68
C LYS A 126 13.62 12.43 -10.46
N LYS A 127 12.99 13.37 -9.77
CA LYS A 127 12.57 14.66 -10.34
C LYS A 127 12.90 15.77 -9.36
N ARG A 128 13.45 16.88 -9.86
CA ARG A 128 13.62 18.09 -9.07
C ARG A 128 12.29 18.80 -8.92
N ILE A 129 11.85 19.00 -7.68
CA ILE A 129 10.61 19.71 -7.33
C ILE A 129 11.02 20.89 -6.45
N GLY A 130 10.97 22.10 -7.02
CA GLY A 130 11.48 23.31 -6.36
C GLY A 130 12.96 23.16 -5.97
N ASN A 131 13.22 23.14 -4.66
CA ASN A 131 14.58 23.06 -4.10
C ASN A 131 15.01 21.65 -3.70
N PHE A 132 14.19 20.62 -3.93
CA PHE A 132 14.49 19.25 -3.52
C PHE A 132 14.39 18.22 -4.63
N ILE A 133 14.91 17.02 -4.36
CA ILE A 133 14.81 15.85 -5.22
C ILE A 133 13.77 14.90 -4.63
N ALA A 134 12.78 14.57 -5.46
CA ALA A 134 11.72 13.61 -5.18
C ALA A 134 11.96 12.32 -5.98
N TYR A 135 11.73 11.17 -5.35
CA TYR A 135 11.92 9.85 -5.96
C TYR A 135 10.59 9.16 -6.22
N PHE A 136 10.46 8.53 -7.39
CA PHE A 136 9.24 7.88 -7.86
C PHE A 136 9.53 6.49 -8.41
N PRO A 137 8.56 5.56 -8.38
CA PRO A 137 8.68 4.32 -9.12
C PRO A 137 8.85 4.60 -10.62
N TYR A 138 9.68 3.81 -11.29
CA TYR A 138 9.88 3.96 -12.72
C TYR A 138 8.81 3.18 -13.49
N TYR A 139 7.84 3.90 -14.04
CA TYR A 139 6.91 3.35 -15.02
C TYR A 139 7.40 3.73 -16.43
N GLN A 140 7.44 2.77 -17.36
CA GLN A 140 7.63 3.13 -18.76
C GLN A 140 6.45 4.02 -19.19
N LYS A 141 6.73 5.26 -19.61
CA LYS A 141 5.72 6.05 -20.32
C LYS A 141 5.36 5.31 -21.60
N ASN A 142 4.08 4.98 -21.75
CA ASN A 142 3.56 4.50 -23.03
C ASN A 142 3.85 5.59 -24.09
N PRO A 143 4.53 5.28 -25.20
CA PRO A 143 4.81 6.26 -26.25
C PRO A 143 3.55 6.91 -26.83
N ILE A 144 2.38 6.29 -26.66
CA ILE A 144 1.07 6.80 -27.07
C ILE A 144 0.57 7.96 -26.19
N SER A 145 1.10 8.14 -24.97
CA SER A 145 0.55 9.12 -23.99
C SER A 145 0.86 10.60 -24.28
N ASN A 146 1.59 10.91 -25.35
CA ASN A 146 1.93 12.27 -25.77
C ASN A 146 1.33 12.64 -27.14
N ILE A 147 0.23 11.99 -27.52
CA ILE A 147 -0.54 12.25 -28.74
C ILE A 147 -1.86 12.91 -28.35
#